data_AF-A0A6N1DLI0-F1
#
_entry.id   AF-A0A6N1DLI0-F1
#
_cell.length_a   1.000
_cell.length_b   1.000
_cell.length_c   1.000
_cell.angle_alpha   90.00
_cell.angle_beta   90.00
_cell.angle_gamma   90.00
#
_symmetry.space_group_name_H-M   'P 1'
#
loop_
_entity.id
_entity.type
_entity.pdbx_description
1 polymer ?
#
loop_
_entity_poly.entity_id
_entity_poly.type
_entity_poly.pdbx_seq_one_letter_code
_entity_poly.pdbx_strand_id
1 'polypeptide(L)' 'MAKLVDGEVVERYLWLDLTTLLAVYDGDGNLKQRFEYTVGHTPTKFTQDGQSYYILTDTWGARG' A
#
# COMPACT_ATOMS: atom_id res chain seq x y z
N MET A 1 9.48 -2.46 7.24
CA MET A 1 9.56 -1.04 7.70
C MET A 1 8.41 -0.77 8.65
N ALA A 2 8.51 0.21 9.55
CA ALA A 2 7.44 0.57 10.48
C ALA A 2 7.36 2.08 10.69
N LYS A 3 6.16 2.59 10.93
CA LYS A 3 5.92 3.96 11.37
C LYS A 3 5.73 3.98 12.87
N LEU A 4 6.40 4.92 13.52
CA LEU A 4 6.29 5.14 14.95
C LEU A 4 5.65 6.50 15.23
N VAL A 5 4.85 6.56 16.29
CA VAL A 5 4.33 7.79 16.90
C VAL A 5 4.64 7.69 18.39
N ASP A 6 5.32 8.69 18.94
CA ASP A 6 5.73 8.71 20.35
C ASP A 6 6.52 7.46 20.81
N GLY A 7 7.27 6.85 19.89
CA GLY A 7 8.06 5.64 20.15
C GLY A 7 7.27 4.33 20.06
N GLU A 8 5.97 4.38 19.83
CA GLU A 8 5.12 3.21 19.61
C GLU A 8 4.95 2.93 18.12
N VAL A 9 5.02 1.65 17.73
CA VAL A 9 4.77 1.23 16.34
C VAL A 9 3.27 1.31 16.06
N VAL A 10 2.87 2.25 15.20
CA VAL A 10 1.47 2.44 14.79
C VAL A 10 1.13 1.76 13.47
N GLU A 11 2.12 1.55 12.61
CA GLU A 11 1.95 0.83 11.34
C GLU A 11 3.19 0.02 10.98
N ARG A 12 2.99 -1.10 10.30
CA ARG A 12 4.05 -1.89 9.67
C ARG A 12 3.78 -2.02 8.19
N TYR A 13 4.87 -2.06 7.42
CA TYR A 13 4.81 -2.08 5.96
C TYR A 13 5.57 -3.28 5.40
N LEU A 14 4.88 -4.05 4.56
CA LEU A 14 5.45 -5.13 3.76
C LEU A 14 5.75 -4.60 2.35
N TRP A 15 7.03 -4.63 1.99
CA TRP A 15 7.52 -4.19 0.69
C TRP A 15 8.03 -5.39 -0.10
N LEU A 16 7.72 -5.46 -1.41
CA LEU A 16 8.32 -6.44 -2.32
C LEU A 16 9.74 -6.01 -2.72
N ASP A 17 9.90 -4.72 -3.01
CA ASP A 17 11.13 -4.06 -3.40
C ASP A 17 11.12 -2.62 -2.86
N LEU A 18 12.11 -1.81 -3.24
CA LEU A 18 12.27 -0.43 -2.75
C LEU A 18 11.10 0.51 -3.09
N THR A 19 10.26 0.15 -4.05
CA THR A 19 9.18 0.99 -4.60
C THR A 19 7.79 0.33 -4.55
N THR A 20 7.71 -0.97 -4.29
CA THR A 20 6.46 -1.73 -4.36
C THR A 20 5.94 -2.10 -2.97
N LEU A 21 4.95 -1.37 -2.46
CA LEU A 21 4.28 -1.62 -1.18
C LEU A 21 3.16 -2.68 -1.34
N LEU A 22 3.25 -3.81 -0.65
CA LEU A 22 2.26 -4.88 -0.74
C LEU A 22 1.14 -4.75 0.30
N ALA A 23 1.47 -4.35 1.53
CA ALA A 23 0.51 -4.28 2.61
C ALA A 23 0.89 -3.30 3.71
N VAL A 24 -0.13 -2.72 4.35
CA VAL A 24 -0.05 -1.98 5.61
C VAL A 24 -0.72 -2.80 6.71
N TYR A 25 -0.04 -2.93 7.84
CA TYR A 25 -0.56 -3.53 9.07
C TYR A 25 -0.61 -2.49 10.17
N ASP A 26 -1.47 -2.68 11.16
CA ASP A 26 -1.51 -1.86 12.38
C ASP A 26 -0.35 -2.20 13.34
N GLY A 27 -0.38 -1.55 14.51
CA GLY A 27 0.56 -1.73 15.62
C GLY A 27 0.54 -3.12 16.26
N ASP A 28 -0.51 -3.91 16.04
CA ASP A 28 -0.65 -5.28 16.53
C ASP A 28 -0.36 -6.34 15.45
N GLY A 29 -0.21 -5.90 14.20
CA GLY A 29 0.07 -6.78 13.06
C GLY A 29 -1.18 -7.26 12.31
N ASN A 30 -2.35 -6.66 12.55
CA ASN A 30 -3.54 -6.93 11.76
C ASN A 30 -3.45 -6.21 10.41
N LEU A 31 -3.94 -6.86 9.35
CA LEU A 31 -3.94 -6.30 8.00
C LEU A 31 -4.92 -5.11 7.93
N LYS A 32 -4.40 -3.92 7.66
CA LYS A 32 -5.20 -2.72 7.37
C LYS A 32 -5.51 -2.60 5.89
N GLN A 33 -4.47 -2.73 5.07
CA GLN A 33 -4.58 -2.50 3.62
C GLN A 33 -3.72 -3.49 2.85
N ARG A 34 -4.23 -3.98 1.73
CA ARG A 34 -3.48 -4.81 0.78
C ARG A 34 -3.57 -4.22 -0.61
N PHE A 35 -2.43 -4.09 -1.29
CA PHE A 35 -2.35 -3.54 -2.64
C PHE A 35 -2.19 -4.64 -3.69
N GLU A 36 -2.82 -4.41 -4.84
CA GLU A 36 -2.75 -5.26 -6.02
C GLU A 36 -2.26 -4.41 -7.21
N TYR A 37 -1.29 -4.95 -7.93
CA TYR A 37 -0.61 -4.30 -9.05
C TYR A 37 -0.88 -5.12 -10.30
N THR A 38 -1.52 -4.51 -11.31
CA THR A 38 -1.72 -5.18 -12.60
C THR A 38 -0.73 -4.73 -13.66
N VAL A 39 -0.18 -3.51 -13.58
CA VAL A 39 0.85 -2.99 -14.50
C VAL A 39 1.84 -2.10 -13.75
N GLY A 40 3.15 -2.39 -13.91
CA GLY A 40 4.23 -1.56 -13.36
C GLY A 40 4.24 -1.51 -11.83
N HIS A 41 4.76 -0.41 -11.29
CA HIS A 41 4.93 -0.19 -9.85
C HIS A 41 3.80 0.68 -9.24
N THR A 42 2.70 0.87 -9.97
CA THR A 42 1.53 1.60 -9.47
C THR A 42 0.43 0.60 -9.12
N PRO A 43 -0.08 0.61 -7.87
CA PRO A 43 -1.17 -0.28 -7.52
C PRO A 43 -2.42 0.14 -8.30
N THR A 44 -3.14 -0.83 -8.84
CA THR A 44 -4.40 -0.58 -9.55
C THR A 44 -5.61 -0.81 -8.66
N LYS A 45 -5.42 -1.45 -7.52
CA LYS A 45 -6.46 -1.75 -6.55
C LYS A 45 -5.85 -1.87 -5.15
N PHE A 46 -6.62 -1.54 -4.13
CA PHE A 46 -6.35 -2.00 -2.78
C PHE A 46 -7.61 -2.48 -2.09
N THR A 47 -7.45 -3.32 -1.07
CA THR A 47 -8.52 -3.72 -0.17
C THR A 47 -8.29 -3.15 1.22
N GLN A 48 -9.35 -2.67 1.85
CA GLN A 48 -9.37 -2.15 3.21
C GLN A 48 -10.74 -2.44 3.82
N ASP A 49 -10.78 -2.93 5.07
CA ASP A 49 -12.03 -3.18 5.81
C ASP A 49 -13.03 -4.05 5.01
N GLY A 50 -12.50 -5.01 4.25
CA GLY A 50 -13.29 -5.89 3.37
C GLY A 50 -13.80 -5.25 2.07
N GLN A 51 -13.56 -3.94 1.87
CA GLN A 51 -13.95 -3.22 0.66
C GLN A 51 -12.80 -3.15 -0.34
N SER A 52 -13.13 -3.13 -1.63
CA SER A 52 -12.17 -2.98 -2.72
C SER A 52 -12.27 -1.59 -3.34
N TYR A 53 -11.11 -0.95 -3.53
CA TYR A 53 -10.98 0.37 -4.13
C TYR A 53 -10.08 0.28 -5.35
N TYR A 54 -10.54 0.81 -6.48
CA TYR A 54 -9.78 0.82 -7.73
C TYR A 54 -9.10 2.17 -7.91
N ILE A 55 -7.81 2.13 -8.22
CA ILE A 55 -7.00 3.31 -8.47
C ILE A 55 -7.00 3.55 -9.98
N LEU A 56 -7.71 4.59 -10.40
CA LEU A 56 -7.70 5.06 -11.78
C LEU A 56 -6.59 6.09 -11.92
N THR A 57 -5.59 5.79 -12.74
CA THR A 57 -4.50 6.70 -13.05
C THR A 57 -4.73 7.24 -14.46
N ASP A 58 -4.89 8.55 -14.62
CA ASP A 58 -4.88 9.15 -15.95
C ASP A 58 -3.46 9.03 -16.52
N THR A 59 -3.34 8.42 -17.71
CA THR A 59 -2.05 8.08 -18.33
C THR A 59 -1.43 9.24 -19.10
N TRP A 60 -2.04 10.42 -19.12
CA TRP A 60 -1.51 11.58 -19.86
C TRP A 60 -0.21 12.18 -19.27
N GLY A 61 0.23 11.75 -18.08
CA GLY A 61 1.48 12.21 -17.45
C GLY A 61 2.68 11.26 -17.56
N ALA A 62 2.54 10.06 -18.13
CA ALA A 62 3.58 9.01 -18.08
C ALA A 62 4.44 8.89 -19.37
N ARG A 63 4.33 9.84 -20.29
CA ARG A 63 5.14 9.92 -21.52
C ARG A 63 5.77 11.32 -21.63
N GLY A 64 6.86 11.52 -20.90
CA GLY A 64 7.80 12.62 -21.05
C GLY A 64 9.21 12.08 -21.10
#